data_AF-A0A7S1NKZ5-F1
#
_entry.id   AF-A0A7S1NKZ5-F1
#
_cell.length_a   1.000
_cell.length_b   1.000
_cell.length_c   1.000
_cell.angle_alpha   90.00
_cell.angle_beta   90.00
_cell.angle_gamma   90.00
#
_symmetry.space_group_name_H-M   'P 1'
#
loop_
_entity.id
_entity.type
_entity.pdbx_description
1 polymer ?
#
loop_
_entity_poly.entity_id
_entity_poly.type
_entity_poly.pdbx_seq_one_letter_code
_entity_poly.pdbx_strand_id
1 'polypeptide(L)'
;CDIKPSNVLVGADGRARLADFDVAKDMATRTAVQGAATRTNIGYTVGFEAPELLRSGATRATDRFSLGRTIEAVAEACVLSEMDEGADPLVATLCSRDPDLRPSIREALGHPFFAPVFEWQRVHRGTCVLRVACDSDSCDRSKGLDCGDPDHFVCSECLERHVHHFQQPDQACERAQHGGRVPCPGVGCRSHFSEWALARALSSDTFAKHSELRLKALKDQLSRENDVEVKRLVELELQNQKEMDEVVRHRRHITEDILNQKCPRCSKVFIDFDGCTALTCKNCRCGFCGWCGADCGADAHAHVNSCSQPPPGLPEPLFPRPFEVFLEHHRLRRGRAVEAYLGGLEAPLRAQVREAIRRDVQDLGVGN
;
A
#
# COMPACT_ATOMS: atom_id res chain seq x y z
N CYS A 1 8.13 44.06 33.50
CA CYS A 1 9.47 44.29 34.05
C CYS A 1 10.04 42.98 34.59
N ASP A 2 10.47 42.09 33.68
CA ASP A 2 11.33 40.95 34.00
C ASP A 2 12.07 40.47 32.73
N ILE A 3 12.67 41.41 32.00
CA ILE A 3 13.46 41.11 30.80
C ILE A 3 14.87 40.74 31.28
N LYS A 4 15.24 39.47 31.13
CA LYS A 4 16.52 38.89 31.54
C LYS A 4 16.84 37.65 30.68
N PRO A 5 18.10 37.22 30.57
CA PRO A 5 18.48 36.11 29.70
C PRO A 5 17.70 34.81 29.96
N SER A 6 17.41 34.46 31.23
CA SER A 6 16.67 33.24 31.58
C SER A 6 15.23 33.20 31.07
N ASN A 7 14.65 34.36 30.74
CA ASN A 7 13.27 34.48 30.25
C ASN A 7 13.22 34.59 28.72
N VAL A 8 14.37 34.48 28.03
CA VAL A 8 14.47 34.45 26.57
C VAL A 8 14.82 33.02 26.15
N LEU A 9 13.83 32.28 25.66
CA LEU A 9 13.99 30.90 25.20
C LEU A 9 14.33 30.87 23.71
N VAL A 10 15.29 30.05 23.29
CA VAL A 10 15.66 29.89 21.87
C VAL A 10 15.29 28.49 21.39
N GLY A 11 14.47 28.42 20.34
CA GLY A 11 14.05 27.16 19.72
C GLY A 11 15.11 26.55 18.80
N ALA A 12 14.92 25.27 18.43
CA ALA A 12 15.79 24.57 17.46
C ALA A 12 15.76 25.19 16.04
N ASP A 13 14.77 26.04 15.77
CA ASP A 13 14.65 26.88 14.58
C ASP A 13 15.43 28.20 14.67
N GLY A 14 16.18 28.41 15.77
CA GLY A 14 16.93 29.64 16.04
C GLY A 14 16.05 30.83 16.45
N ARG A 15 14.75 30.63 16.69
CA ARG A 15 13.84 31.74 17.06
C ARG A 15 13.79 31.94 18.56
N ALA A 16 13.99 33.19 18.99
CA ALA A 16 13.83 33.61 20.38
C ALA A 16 12.35 33.85 20.74
N ARG A 17 11.95 33.47 21.95
CA ARG A 17 10.61 33.64 22.52
C ARG A 17 10.73 34.16 23.95
N LEU A 18 9.96 35.18 24.31
CA LEU A 18 9.85 35.64 25.68
C LEU A 18 8.93 34.70 26.48
N ALA A 19 9.37 34.32 27.67
CA ALA A 19 8.64 33.50 28.62
C ALA A 19 8.49 34.25 29.95
N ASP A 20 7.66 33.68 30.85
CA ASP A 20 7.42 34.17 32.22
C ASP A 20 6.81 35.57 32.30
N PHE A 21 5.49 35.64 32.06
CA PHE A 21 4.69 36.87 32.14
C PHE A 21 3.93 37.00 33.47
N ASP A 22 4.28 36.24 34.50
CA ASP A 22 3.52 36.17 35.76
C ASP A 22 3.50 37.51 36.53
N VAL A 23 4.35 38.47 36.14
CA VAL A 23 4.40 39.83 36.69
C VAL A 23 3.96 40.93 35.68
N ALA A 24 3.38 40.54 34.54
CA ALA A 24 2.91 41.48 33.54
C ALA A 24 1.60 42.17 33.99
N LYS A 25 1.69 43.45 34.40
CA LYS A 25 0.52 44.28 34.72
C LYS A 25 0.06 45.05 33.49
N ASP A 26 -1.23 44.97 33.18
CA ASP A 26 -1.88 45.69 32.09
C ASP A 26 -1.81 47.22 32.28
N MET A 27 -1.74 47.98 31.19
CA MET A 27 -1.60 49.44 31.20
C MET A 27 -2.79 50.14 31.87
N ALA A 28 -3.98 49.52 31.87
CA ALA A 28 -5.18 50.05 32.52
C ALA A 28 -5.14 49.95 34.06
N THR A 29 -4.36 49.01 34.62
CA THR A 29 -4.26 48.79 36.08
C THR A 29 -3.14 49.62 36.72
N ARG A 30 -2.35 50.36 35.93
CA ARG A 30 -1.19 51.15 36.41
C ARG A 30 -1.54 52.28 37.38
N THR A 31 -2.75 52.83 37.32
CA THR A 31 -3.13 53.99 38.15
C THR A 31 -3.67 53.62 39.53
N ALA A 32 -4.04 52.35 39.76
CA ALA A 32 -4.78 51.94 40.97
C ALA A 32 -3.91 51.29 42.07
N VAL A 33 -2.62 51.02 41.84
CA VAL A 33 -1.76 50.25 42.78
C VAL A 33 -0.69 51.13 43.44
N GLN A 34 -0.99 52.39 43.72
CA GLN A 34 -0.07 53.26 44.49
C GLN A 34 -0.12 53.01 46.01
N GLY A 35 -1.04 52.18 46.52
CA GLY A 35 -1.34 52.11 47.96
C GLY A 35 -0.89 50.87 48.74
N ALA A 36 -0.51 49.75 48.13
CA ALA A 36 -0.31 48.50 48.89
C ALA A 36 0.55 47.44 48.20
N ALA A 37 1.80 47.75 47.83
CA ALA A 37 2.75 46.75 47.32
C ALA A 37 3.81 46.43 48.37
N THR A 38 3.65 45.31 49.06
CA THR A 38 4.73 44.65 49.81
C THR A 38 5.87 44.26 48.86
N ARG A 39 7.11 44.22 49.39
CA ARG A 39 8.39 43.94 48.70
C ARG A 39 8.44 42.66 47.84
N THR A 40 7.40 41.83 47.87
CA THR A 40 7.27 40.56 47.15
C THR A 40 6.51 40.65 45.82
N ASN A 41 5.83 41.77 45.50
CA ASN A 41 4.92 41.88 44.34
C ASN A 41 5.39 42.81 43.20
N ILE A 42 6.64 43.26 43.26
CA ILE A 42 7.33 43.97 42.17
C ILE A 42 8.39 42.99 41.68
N GLY A 43 8.30 42.52 40.43
CA GLY A 43 9.25 41.56 39.85
C GLY A 43 10.68 42.04 40.00
N TYR A 44 11.34 41.57 41.05
CA TYR A 44 12.65 42.00 41.50
C TYR A 44 13.63 40.89 41.10
N THR A 45 14.32 41.09 39.98
CA THR A 45 15.38 40.18 39.54
C THR A 45 16.72 40.90 39.65
N VAL A 46 17.44 40.60 40.73
CA VAL A 46 18.66 41.31 41.14
C VAL A 46 19.64 41.47 39.98
N GLY A 47 19.95 42.71 39.63
CA GLY A 47 20.96 43.07 38.62
C GLY A 47 20.40 43.49 37.27
N PHE A 48 19.08 43.36 37.06
CA PHE A 48 18.37 43.78 35.84
C PHE A 48 17.35 44.90 36.09
N GLU A 49 17.19 45.35 37.34
CA GLU A 49 16.18 46.35 37.69
C GLU A 49 16.62 47.79 37.42
N ALA A 50 15.70 48.57 36.87
CA ALA A 50 15.90 50.01 36.72
C ALA A 50 15.97 50.70 38.09
N PRO A 51 16.83 51.72 38.25
CA PRO A 51 17.01 52.41 39.54
C PRO A 51 15.73 53.08 40.06
N GLU A 52 14.82 53.45 39.16
CA GLU A 52 13.53 54.05 39.52
C GLU A 52 12.41 53.02 39.78
N LEU A 53 12.64 51.71 39.58
CA LEU A 53 11.59 50.67 39.62
C LEU A 53 10.79 50.67 40.92
N LEU A 54 11.44 50.85 42.08
CA LEU A 54 10.77 50.93 43.38
C LEU A 54 9.89 52.17 43.54
N ARG A 55 10.22 53.25 42.82
CA ARG A 55 9.57 54.56 42.95
C ARG A 55 8.44 54.73 41.94
N SER A 56 8.65 54.32 40.68
CA SER A 56 7.68 54.46 39.59
C SER A 56 6.83 53.22 39.35
N GLY A 57 7.22 52.07 39.92
CA GLY A 57 6.74 50.77 39.44
C GLY A 57 7.22 50.46 38.02
N ALA A 58 6.74 49.35 37.47
CA ALA A 58 7.11 48.90 36.13
C ALA A 58 6.56 49.82 35.03
N THR A 59 7.43 50.43 34.24
CA THR A 59 7.12 51.31 33.10
C THR A 59 7.78 50.79 31.82
N ARG A 60 7.45 51.39 30.67
CA ARG A 60 8.20 51.12 29.42
C ARG A 60 9.68 51.48 29.57
N ALA A 61 10.02 52.49 30.38
CA ALA A 61 11.40 52.88 30.62
C ALA A 61 12.13 51.87 31.50
N THR A 62 11.47 51.27 32.49
CA THR A 62 12.10 50.20 33.29
C THR A 62 12.37 48.96 32.46
N ASP A 63 11.47 48.59 31.54
CA ASP A 63 11.69 47.46 30.62
C ASP A 63 12.88 47.72 29.66
N ARG A 64 13.07 48.97 29.19
CA ARG A 64 14.25 49.36 28.38
C ARG A 64 15.56 49.19 29.15
N PHE A 65 15.58 49.55 30.43
CA PHE A 65 16.77 49.36 31.29
C PHE A 65 17.08 47.88 31.49
N SER A 66 16.07 47.07 31.78
CA SER A 66 16.24 45.61 31.92
C SER A 66 16.73 44.96 30.62
N LEU A 67 16.27 45.43 29.47
CA LEU A 67 16.81 45.03 28.16
C LEU A 67 18.30 45.40 28.03
N GLY A 68 18.71 46.59 28.44
CA GLY A 68 20.12 47.00 28.44
C GLY A 68 21.01 46.06 29.27
N ARG A 69 20.61 45.77 30.51
CA ARG A 69 21.30 44.80 31.39
C ARG A 69 21.29 43.38 30.82
N THR A 70 20.24 43.01 30.10
CA THR A 70 20.17 41.72 29.39
C THR A 70 21.18 41.63 28.25
N ILE A 71 21.30 42.69 27.45
CA ILE A 71 22.27 42.78 26.35
C ILE A 71 23.70 42.71 26.91
N GLU A 72 23.98 43.44 27.99
CA GLU A 72 25.27 43.44 28.68
C GLU A 72 25.64 42.02 29.16
N ALA A 73 24.74 41.34 29.87
CA ALA A 73 24.98 39.99 30.37
C ALA A 73 25.21 38.97 29.23
N VAL A 74 24.53 39.12 28.09
CA VAL A 74 24.74 38.27 26.91
C VAL A 74 26.07 38.60 26.24
N ALA A 75 26.41 39.87 26.09
CA ALA A 75 27.69 40.31 25.50
C ALA A 75 28.88 39.78 26.31
N GLU A 76 28.85 39.93 27.64
CA GLU A 76 29.85 39.38 28.55
C GLU A 76 29.99 37.85 28.45
N ALA A 77 28.89 37.13 28.20
CA ALA A 77 28.92 35.69 28.01
C ALA A 77 29.42 35.25 26.61
N CYS A 78 29.41 36.16 25.63
CA CYS A 78 29.73 35.89 24.23
C CYS A 78 31.20 36.17 23.84
N VAL A 79 32.09 36.43 24.81
CA VAL A 79 33.51 36.87 24.66
C VAL A 79 34.44 35.87 23.90
N LEU A 80 33.90 34.86 23.19
CA LEU A 80 34.66 33.97 22.32
C LEU A 80 34.65 34.35 20.82
N SER A 81 33.97 35.43 20.40
CA SER A 81 34.02 35.85 18.99
C SER A 81 33.81 37.36 18.80
N GLU A 82 34.80 38.01 18.19
CA GLU A 82 34.90 39.32 17.49
C GLU A 82 33.60 40.13 17.19
N MET A 83 32.69 40.36 18.16
CA MET A 83 31.42 41.08 17.96
C MET A 83 31.23 42.28 18.91
N ASP A 84 32.29 42.77 19.54
CA ASP A 84 32.17 43.59 20.77
C ASP A 84 32.07 45.11 20.55
N GLU A 85 32.33 45.63 19.36
CA GLU A 85 32.45 47.10 19.17
C GLU A 85 31.11 47.87 19.28
N GLY A 86 29.97 47.18 19.35
CA GLY A 86 28.63 47.81 19.29
C GLY A 86 27.76 47.68 20.55
N ALA A 87 28.12 46.83 21.52
CA ALA A 87 27.24 46.55 22.67
C ALA A 87 27.28 47.69 23.71
N ASP A 88 28.48 48.12 24.10
CA ASP A 88 28.68 49.11 25.18
C ASP A 88 27.94 50.43 24.97
N PRO A 89 27.94 51.06 23.77
CA PRO A 89 27.21 52.31 23.56
C PRO A 89 25.69 52.14 23.68
N LEU A 90 25.17 50.99 23.23
CA LEU A 90 23.75 50.67 23.33
C LEU A 90 23.34 50.37 24.78
N VAL A 91 24.16 49.61 25.50
CA VAL A 91 23.95 49.33 26.92
C VAL A 91 23.97 50.63 27.73
N ALA A 92 24.94 51.52 27.48
CA ALA A 92 25.04 52.80 28.17
C ALA A 92 23.80 53.69 27.98
N THR A 93 23.24 53.72 26.76
CA THR A 93 22.03 54.51 26.46
C THR A 93 20.76 53.87 27.05
N LEU A 94 20.60 52.55 26.95
CA LEU A 94 19.46 51.82 27.55
C LEU A 94 19.51 51.83 29.08
N CYS A 95 20.70 51.83 29.68
CA CYS A 95 20.91 51.83 31.13
C CYS A 95 21.09 53.24 31.72
N SER A 96 20.71 54.31 31.00
CA SER A 96 20.75 55.67 31.52
C SER A 96 19.99 55.77 32.86
N ARG A 97 20.59 56.47 33.84
CA ARG A 97 19.94 56.76 35.12
C ARG A 97 18.70 57.63 34.97
N ASP A 98 18.70 58.50 33.95
CA ASP A 98 17.53 59.27 33.56
C ASP A 98 16.66 58.43 32.61
N PRO A 99 15.42 58.06 32.99
CA PRO A 99 14.52 57.27 32.17
C PRO A 99 14.15 57.92 30.83
N ASP A 100 14.16 59.26 30.76
CA ASP A 100 13.73 60.00 29.56
C ASP A 100 14.82 60.02 28.47
N LEU A 101 16.08 59.79 28.85
CA LEU A 101 17.19 59.66 27.91
C LEU A 101 17.30 58.26 27.27
N ARG A 102 16.50 57.28 27.73
CA ARG A 102 16.53 55.92 27.18
C ARG A 102 15.77 55.87 25.85
N PRO A 103 16.39 55.40 24.75
CA PRO A 103 15.74 55.36 23.44
C PRO A 103 14.50 54.47 23.46
N SER A 104 13.54 54.74 22.58
CA SER A 104 12.47 53.78 22.31
C SER A 104 13.05 52.47 21.75
N ILE A 105 12.34 51.36 21.92
CA ILE A 105 12.76 50.07 21.35
C ILE A 105 12.94 50.17 19.83
N ARG A 106 12.11 50.96 19.15
CA ARG A 106 12.22 51.19 17.71
C ARG A 106 13.54 51.88 17.33
N GLU A 107 13.96 52.88 18.10
CA GLU A 107 15.24 53.57 17.89
C GLU A 107 16.41 52.65 18.25
N ALA A 108 16.31 51.89 19.35
CA ALA A 108 17.32 50.93 19.76
C ALA A 108 17.57 49.85 18.70
N LEU A 109 16.52 49.36 18.03
CA LEU A 109 16.63 48.40 16.92
C LEU A 109 17.40 48.94 15.71
N GLY A 110 17.52 50.27 15.57
CA GLY A 110 18.35 50.89 14.53
C GLY A 110 19.85 50.92 14.86
N HIS A 111 20.25 50.49 16.06
CA HIS A 111 21.65 50.51 16.48
C HIS A 111 22.49 49.47 15.71
N PRO A 112 23.75 49.77 15.34
CA PRO A 112 24.64 48.84 14.64
C PRO A 112 24.79 47.47 15.31
N PHE A 113 24.65 47.39 16.63
CA PHE A 113 24.60 46.15 17.40
C PHE A 113 23.62 45.11 16.83
N PHE A 114 22.46 45.55 16.31
CA PHE A 114 21.45 44.65 15.74
C PHE A 114 21.60 44.40 14.24
N ALA A 115 22.53 45.08 13.55
CA ALA A 115 22.70 44.94 12.11
C ALA A 115 22.94 43.48 11.65
N PRO A 116 23.77 42.66 12.35
CA PRO A 116 23.97 41.25 11.98
C PRO A 116 22.69 40.41 12.05
N VAL A 117 21.77 40.73 12.97
CA VAL A 117 20.49 40.02 13.12
C VAL A 117 19.60 40.25 11.90
N PHE A 118 19.55 41.48 11.40
CA PHE A 118 18.76 41.82 10.21
C PHE A 118 19.38 41.29 8.92
N GLU A 119 20.71 41.16 8.88
CA GLU A 119 21.42 40.51 7.77
C GLU A 119 21.18 38.99 7.76
N TRP A 120 21.25 38.34 8.92
CA TRP A 120 20.88 36.92 9.08
C TRP A 120 19.45 36.63 8.63
N GLN A 121 18.48 37.50 8.95
CA GLN A 121 17.10 37.38 8.46
C GLN A 121 16.98 37.48 6.93
N ARG A 122 17.89 38.19 6.25
CA ARG A 122 17.92 38.28 4.77
C ARG A 122 18.48 37.00 4.13
N VAL A 123 19.46 36.34 4.76
CA VAL A 123 20.01 35.05 4.29
C VAL A 123 18.98 33.92 4.36
N HIS A 124 18.01 34.02 5.27
CA HIS A 124 16.90 33.06 5.36
C HIS A 124 15.80 33.31 4.33
N ARG A 125 15.94 34.30 3.45
CA ARG A 125 14.96 34.51 2.38
C ARG A 125 15.32 33.70 1.13
N GLY A 126 14.30 33.17 0.46
CA GLY A 126 14.45 32.38 -0.75
C GLY A 126 13.29 32.61 -1.70
N THR A 127 13.46 32.18 -2.95
CA THR A 127 12.41 32.27 -3.96
C THR A 127 11.60 30.99 -3.96
N CYS A 128 10.27 31.11 -3.85
CA CYS A 128 9.36 29.97 -3.99
C CYS A 128 9.41 29.42 -5.43
N VAL A 129 9.48 28.10 -5.61
CA VAL A 129 9.51 27.44 -6.93
C VAL A 129 8.23 27.70 -7.73
N LEU A 130 7.11 27.94 -7.04
CA LEU A 130 5.83 28.35 -7.63
C LEU A 130 5.80 29.86 -7.96
N ARG A 131 6.90 30.41 -8.49
CA ARG A 131 7.16 31.85 -8.68
C ARG A 131 5.98 32.64 -9.24
N VAL A 132 5.35 32.11 -10.30
CA VAL A 132 4.25 32.78 -11.01
C VAL A 132 2.96 32.83 -10.19
N ALA A 133 2.77 31.87 -9.28
CA ALA A 133 1.59 31.77 -8.42
C ALA A 133 1.85 32.29 -7.00
N CYS A 134 3.09 32.64 -6.66
CA CYS A 134 3.47 33.10 -5.34
C CYS A 134 3.30 34.61 -5.24
N ASP A 135 2.58 35.07 -4.22
CA ASP A 135 2.27 36.48 -4.01
C ASP A 135 3.47 37.29 -3.46
N SER A 136 4.63 36.64 -3.29
CA SER A 136 5.84 37.23 -2.71
C SER A 136 7.08 36.92 -3.54
N ASP A 137 7.81 37.98 -3.95
CA ASP A 137 9.10 37.86 -4.66
C ASP A 137 10.20 37.22 -3.79
N SER A 138 10.02 37.27 -2.46
CA SER A 138 11.00 36.78 -1.49
C SER A 138 10.28 36.23 -0.27
N CYS A 139 10.46 34.94 -0.01
CA CYS A 139 9.78 34.18 1.04
C CYS A 139 10.74 33.83 2.18
N ASP A 140 10.26 33.79 3.42
CA ASP A 140 11.00 33.27 4.57
C ASP A 140 11.16 31.75 4.42
N ARG A 141 12.40 31.26 4.20
CA ARG A 141 12.70 29.83 4.04
C ARG A 141 12.36 29.00 5.27
N SER A 142 12.29 29.62 6.45
CA SER A 142 11.84 28.93 7.66
C SER A 142 10.33 28.72 7.73
N LYS A 143 9.56 29.34 6.83
CA LYS A 143 8.10 29.17 6.67
C LYS A 143 7.79 28.47 5.34
N GLY A 144 8.32 27.26 5.16
CA GLY A 144 8.09 26.46 3.98
C GLY A 144 8.84 25.14 4.04
N LEU A 145 8.85 24.43 2.92
CA LEU A 145 9.55 23.16 2.77
C LEU A 145 10.30 23.12 1.46
N ASP A 146 11.46 22.47 1.47
CA ASP A 146 12.12 21.96 0.26
C ASP A 146 11.95 20.44 0.17
N CYS A 147 12.11 19.90 -1.04
CA CYS A 147 12.02 18.45 -1.28
C CYS A 147 13.38 17.74 -1.15
N GLY A 148 14.36 18.35 -0.47
CA GLY A 148 15.77 17.94 -0.44
C GLY A 148 16.64 18.56 -1.54
N ASP A 149 16.02 19.29 -2.48
CA ASP A 149 16.72 20.13 -3.45
C ASP A 149 16.62 21.59 -2.97
N PRO A 150 17.75 22.29 -2.72
CA PRO A 150 17.75 23.64 -2.18
C PRO A 150 17.04 24.68 -3.08
N ASP A 151 16.94 24.40 -4.39
CA ASP A 151 16.27 25.26 -5.38
C ASP A 151 14.76 25.01 -5.45
N HIS A 152 14.26 23.90 -4.88
CA HIS A 152 12.84 23.54 -4.85
C HIS A 152 12.17 23.88 -3.52
N PHE A 153 12.36 25.12 -3.08
CA PHE A 153 11.66 25.65 -1.91
C PHE A 153 10.21 26.03 -2.24
N VAL A 154 9.26 25.64 -1.40
CA VAL A 154 7.86 26.05 -1.45
C VAL A 154 7.48 26.74 -0.14
N CYS A 155 7.03 28.00 -0.20
CA CYS A 155 6.56 28.70 1.01
C CYS A 155 5.25 28.11 1.54
N SER A 156 4.95 28.31 2.82
CA SER A 156 3.81 27.70 3.52
C SER A 156 2.46 27.96 2.83
N GLU A 157 2.23 29.18 2.34
CA GLU A 157 1.00 29.54 1.63
C GLU A 157 0.86 28.82 0.28
N CYS A 158 1.95 28.75 -0.47
CA CYS A 158 1.97 28.00 -1.74
C CYS A 158 1.86 26.49 -1.51
N LEU A 159 2.47 25.98 -0.45
CA LEU A 159 2.41 24.57 -0.07
C LEU A 159 0.98 24.18 0.30
N GLU A 160 0.27 25.00 1.07
CA GLU A 160 -1.14 24.80 1.39
C GLU A 160 -2.00 24.71 0.12
N ARG A 161 -1.86 25.68 -0.80
CA ARG A 161 -2.59 25.68 -2.07
C ARG A 161 -2.26 24.46 -2.93
N HIS A 162 -0.99 24.08 -3.00
CA HIS A 162 -0.53 22.90 -3.74
C HIS A 162 -1.15 21.61 -3.20
N VAL A 163 -1.13 21.42 -1.88
CA VAL A 163 -1.74 20.25 -1.25
C VAL A 163 -3.26 20.26 -1.42
N HIS A 164 -3.92 21.40 -1.25
CA HIS A 164 -5.35 21.51 -1.50
C HIS A 164 -5.75 21.19 -2.94
N HIS A 165 -4.96 21.62 -3.93
CA HIS A 165 -5.16 21.23 -5.32
C HIS A 165 -4.98 19.72 -5.47
N PHE A 166 -3.91 19.15 -4.93
CA PHE A 166 -3.65 17.71 -4.95
C PHE A 166 -4.75 16.88 -4.27
N GLN A 167 -5.53 17.46 -3.37
CA GLN A 167 -6.69 16.83 -2.71
C GLN A 167 -7.98 16.83 -3.54
N GLN A 168 -8.06 17.58 -4.64
CA GLN A 168 -9.30 17.73 -5.41
C GLN A 168 -9.69 16.42 -6.12
N PRO A 169 -11.00 16.15 -6.36
CA PRO A 169 -11.44 14.90 -6.98
C PRO A 169 -10.85 14.61 -8.36
N ASP A 170 -10.63 15.64 -9.18
CA ASP A 170 -10.02 15.57 -10.52
C ASP A 170 -8.54 15.12 -10.46
N GLN A 171 -7.87 15.34 -9.34
CA GLN A 171 -6.48 14.90 -9.10
C GLN A 171 -6.37 13.44 -8.62
N ALA A 172 -7.46 12.66 -8.64
CA ALA A 172 -7.45 11.28 -8.15
C ALA A 172 -6.46 10.37 -8.90
N CYS A 173 -6.36 10.51 -10.21
CA CYS A 173 -5.42 9.73 -11.02
C CYS A 173 -3.96 10.09 -10.69
N GLU A 174 -3.66 11.38 -10.58
CA GLU A 174 -2.33 11.88 -10.21
C GLU A 174 -1.92 11.40 -8.82
N ARG A 175 -2.83 11.50 -7.84
CA ARG A 175 -2.62 10.96 -6.49
C ARG A 175 -2.30 9.48 -6.50
N ALA A 176 -3.04 8.69 -7.28
CA ALA A 176 -2.82 7.25 -7.37
C ALA A 176 -1.43 6.93 -7.97
N GLN A 177 -1.00 7.66 -9.01
CA GLN A 177 0.32 7.48 -9.62
C GLN A 177 1.47 7.79 -8.64
N HIS A 178 1.26 8.72 -7.72
CA HIS A 178 2.24 9.06 -6.68
C HIS A 178 2.06 8.25 -5.37
N GLY A 179 1.21 7.23 -5.35
CA GLY A 179 0.96 6.43 -4.14
C GLY A 179 0.42 7.27 -2.98
N GLY A 180 -0.34 8.32 -3.29
CA GLY A 180 -0.90 9.27 -2.33
C GLY A 180 0.13 10.22 -1.69
N ARG A 181 1.39 10.23 -2.14
CA ARG A 181 2.41 11.17 -1.63
C ARG A 181 2.34 12.50 -2.35
N VAL A 182 2.52 13.62 -1.64
CA VAL A 182 2.53 14.96 -2.26
C VAL A 182 3.83 15.14 -3.06
N PRO A 183 3.76 15.30 -4.40
CA PRO A 183 4.94 15.53 -5.22
C PRO A 183 5.46 16.96 -5.06
N CYS A 184 6.77 17.14 -5.26
CA CYS A 184 7.35 18.46 -5.40
C CYS A 184 6.84 19.12 -6.69
N PRO A 185 6.42 20.40 -6.67
CA PRO A 185 5.99 21.12 -7.87
C PRO A 185 7.14 21.60 -8.76
N GLY A 186 8.40 21.34 -8.40
CA GLY A 186 9.56 21.68 -9.22
C GLY A 186 9.51 20.98 -10.58
N VAL A 187 9.76 21.72 -11.66
CA VAL A 187 9.65 21.22 -13.04
C VAL A 187 10.64 20.06 -13.24
N GLY A 188 10.11 18.88 -13.61
CA GLY A 188 10.92 17.68 -13.81
C GLY A 188 11.37 16.97 -12.52
N CYS A 189 10.99 17.49 -11.35
CA CYS A 189 11.30 16.86 -10.07
C CYS A 189 10.42 15.62 -9.84
N ARG A 190 11.01 14.55 -9.30
CA ARG A 190 10.30 13.31 -8.94
C ARG A 190 10.24 13.06 -7.43
N SER A 191 10.76 13.99 -6.63
CA SER A 191 10.76 13.91 -5.18
C SER A 191 9.37 14.15 -4.60
N HIS A 192 9.12 13.58 -3.42
CA HIS A 192 7.91 13.79 -2.64
C HIS A 192 8.25 14.43 -1.31
N PHE A 193 7.33 15.25 -0.78
CA PHE A 193 7.46 15.74 0.58
C PHE A 193 7.22 14.60 1.58
N SER A 194 7.98 14.58 2.66
CA SER A 194 7.79 13.60 3.73
C SER A 194 6.55 13.93 4.57
N GLU A 195 5.89 12.91 5.10
CA GLU A 195 4.69 13.11 5.93
C GLU A 195 4.98 13.94 7.18
N TRP A 196 6.14 13.72 7.80
CA TRP A 196 6.56 14.50 8.96
C TRP A 196 6.75 15.99 8.62
N ALA A 197 7.34 16.29 7.47
CA ALA A 197 7.53 17.66 7.03
C ALA A 197 6.18 18.35 6.72
N LEU A 198 5.29 17.63 6.03
CA LEU A 198 3.93 18.12 5.74
C LEU A 198 3.13 18.37 7.02
N ALA A 199 3.21 17.47 8.01
CA ALA A 199 2.52 17.62 9.29
C ALA A 199 2.94 18.88 10.06
N ARG A 200 4.19 19.34 9.88
CA ARG A 200 4.73 20.55 10.53
C ARG A 200 4.43 21.82 9.75
N ALA A 201 4.31 21.73 8.43
CA ALA A 201 4.21 22.90 7.55
C ALA A 201 2.77 23.27 7.17
N LEU A 202 1.85 22.31 7.21
CA LEU A 202 0.44 22.49 6.89
C LEU A 202 -0.41 22.76 8.13
N SER A 203 -1.58 23.33 7.91
CA SER A 203 -2.67 23.36 8.87
C SER A 203 -3.15 21.95 9.21
N SER A 204 -3.73 21.83 10.40
CA SER A 204 -4.24 20.56 10.92
C SER A 204 -5.32 19.95 10.02
N ASP A 205 -6.21 20.78 9.47
CA ASP A 205 -7.30 20.33 8.60
C ASP A 205 -6.77 19.82 7.24
N THR A 206 -5.86 20.57 6.61
CA THR A 206 -5.25 20.14 5.34
C THR A 206 -4.48 18.84 5.52
N PHE A 207 -3.67 18.73 6.59
CA PHE A 207 -2.89 17.52 6.83
C PHE A 207 -3.76 16.29 7.15
N ALA A 208 -4.83 16.47 7.95
CA ALA A 208 -5.77 15.39 8.26
C ALA A 208 -6.43 14.84 6.99
N LYS A 209 -6.92 15.74 6.12
CA LYS A 209 -7.53 15.36 4.84
C LYS A 209 -6.53 14.68 3.89
N HIS A 210 -5.30 15.18 3.84
CA HIS A 210 -4.21 14.54 3.07
C HIS A 210 -3.95 13.11 3.57
N SER A 211 -3.85 12.93 4.89
CA SER A 211 -3.62 11.62 5.51
C SER A 211 -4.73 10.62 5.18
N GLU A 212 -5.99 11.06 5.21
CA GLU A 212 -7.14 10.22 4.83
C GLU A 212 -7.06 9.78 3.35
N LEU A 213 -6.80 10.73 2.45
CA LEU A 213 -6.70 10.46 1.01
C LEU A 213 -5.51 9.55 0.68
N ARG A 214 -4.38 9.71 1.38
CA ARG A 214 -3.21 8.84 1.24
C ARG A 214 -3.51 7.42 1.73
N LEU A 215 -4.18 7.28 2.87
CA LEU A 215 -4.60 5.96 3.37
C LEU A 215 -5.57 5.28 2.40
N LYS A 216 -6.50 6.03 1.81
CA LYS A 216 -7.40 5.52 0.77
C LYS A 216 -6.64 5.04 -0.45
N ALA A 217 -5.71 5.84 -0.97
CA ALA A 217 -4.90 5.48 -2.14
C ALA A 217 -4.10 4.18 -1.91
N LEU A 218 -3.52 4.01 -0.72
CA LEU A 218 -2.81 2.78 -0.34
C LEU A 218 -3.73 1.55 -0.28
N LYS A 219 -4.93 1.70 0.31
CA LYS A 219 -5.93 0.62 0.36
C LYS A 219 -6.40 0.23 -1.04
N ASP A 220 -6.67 1.21 -1.90
CA ASP A 220 -7.11 0.98 -3.27
C ASP A 220 -6.02 0.26 -4.08
N GLN A 221 -4.75 0.62 -3.88
CA GLN A 221 -3.63 -0.08 -4.52
C GLN A 221 -3.55 -1.54 -4.07
N LEU A 222 -3.58 -1.79 -2.75
CA LEU A 222 -3.53 -3.14 -2.20
C LEU A 222 -4.71 -4.00 -2.68
N SER A 223 -5.92 -3.42 -2.74
CA SER A 223 -7.10 -4.10 -3.25
C SER A 223 -6.91 -4.54 -4.70
N ARG A 224 -6.37 -3.68 -5.57
CA ARG A 224 -6.12 -4.02 -6.99
C ARG A 224 -5.10 -5.14 -7.14
N GLU A 225 -4.03 -5.10 -6.37
CA GLU A 225 -3.01 -6.16 -6.37
C GLU A 225 -3.61 -7.50 -5.93
N ASN A 226 -4.42 -7.48 -4.85
CA ASN A 226 -5.13 -8.67 -4.37
C ASN A 226 -6.16 -9.19 -5.38
N ASP A 227 -6.91 -8.31 -6.06
CA ASP A 227 -7.89 -8.70 -7.07
C ASP A 227 -7.23 -9.41 -8.27
N VAL A 228 -6.03 -8.97 -8.67
CA VAL A 228 -5.24 -9.63 -9.72
C VAL A 228 -4.81 -11.03 -9.29
N GLU A 229 -4.30 -11.17 -8.07
CA GLU A 229 -3.85 -12.48 -7.56
C GLU A 229 -5.02 -13.45 -7.35
N VAL A 230 -6.14 -12.97 -6.80
CA VAL A 230 -7.36 -13.77 -6.64
C VAL A 230 -7.86 -14.27 -7.99
N LYS A 231 -7.91 -13.41 -9.02
CA LYS A 231 -8.30 -13.83 -10.38
C LYS A 231 -7.40 -14.93 -10.92
N ARG A 232 -6.09 -14.79 -10.75
CA ARG A 232 -5.11 -15.79 -11.19
C ARG A 232 -5.34 -17.14 -10.51
N LEU A 233 -5.59 -17.16 -9.20
CA LEU A 233 -5.87 -18.38 -8.45
C LEU A 233 -7.18 -19.04 -8.90
N VAL A 234 -8.23 -18.25 -9.14
CA VAL A 234 -9.50 -18.76 -9.65
C VAL A 234 -9.36 -19.38 -11.04
N GLU A 235 -8.59 -18.75 -11.94
CA GLU A 235 -8.34 -19.29 -13.29
C GLU A 235 -7.58 -20.62 -13.24
N LEU A 236 -6.56 -20.72 -12.37
CA LEU A 236 -5.81 -21.96 -12.18
C LEU A 236 -6.71 -23.09 -11.65
N GLU A 237 -7.55 -22.79 -10.66
CA GLU A 237 -8.48 -23.77 -10.08
C GLU A 237 -9.53 -24.22 -11.10
N LEU A 238 -10.07 -23.31 -11.92
CA LEU A 238 -10.99 -23.65 -13.01
C LEU A 238 -10.32 -24.55 -14.06
N GLN A 239 -9.03 -24.34 -14.35
CA GLN A 239 -8.29 -25.21 -15.25
C GLN A 239 -8.12 -26.61 -14.64
N ASN A 240 -7.71 -26.71 -13.37
CA ASN A 240 -7.58 -27.98 -12.67
C ASN A 240 -8.90 -28.74 -12.64
N GLN A 241 -10.01 -28.05 -12.37
CA GLN A 241 -11.35 -28.66 -12.39
C GLN A 241 -11.71 -29.20 -13.77
N LYS A 242 -11.44 -28.43 -14.84
CA LYS A 242 -11.67 -28.91 -16.22
C LYS A 242 -10.86 -30.16 -16.53
N GLU A 243 -9.59 -30.19 -16.18
CA GLU A 243 -8.72 -31.36 -16.38
C GLU A 243 -9.26 -32.58 -15.62
N MET A 244 -9.70 -32.42 -14.38
CA MET A 244 -10.34 -33.49 -13.61
C MET A 244 -11.66 -33.97 -14.24
N ASP A 245 -12.51 -33.06 -14.72
CA ASP A 245 -13.76 -33.38 -15.41
C ASP A 245 -13.51 -34.20 -16.68
N GLU A 246 -12.42 -33.93 -17.41
CA GLU A 246 -12.02 -34.73 -18.57
C GLU A 246 -11.67 -36.16 -18.17
N VAL A 247 -10.89 -36.34 -17.10
CA VAL A 247 -10.55 -37.67 -16.58
C VAL A 247 -11.80 -38.45 -16.20
N VAL A 248 -12.74 -37.82 -15.49
CA VAL A 248 -14.02 -38.43 -15.11
C VAL A 248 -14.83 -38.82 -16.35
N ARG A 249 -14.90 -37.94 -17.36
CA ARG A 249 -15.60 -38.20 -18.63
C ARG A 249 -15.01 -39.41 -19.36
N HIS A 250 -13.69 -39.48 -19.48
CA HIS A 250 -12.99 -40.58 -20.13
C HIS A 250 -13.13 -41.90 -19.37
N ARG A 251 -12.98 -41.88 -18.04
CA ARG A 251 -13.22 -43.05 -17.19
C ARG A 251 -14.64 -43.57 -17.39
N ARG A 252 -15.64 -42.69 -17.35
CA ARG A 252 -17.04 -43.06 -17.57
C ARG A 252 -17.26 -43.73 -18.91
N HIS A 253 -16.72 -43.17 -19.99
CA HIS A 253 -16.81 -43.78 -21.31
C HIS A 253 -16.19 -45.19 -21.34
N ILE A 254 -15.00 -45.35 -20.76
CA ILE A 254 -14.35 -46.67 -20.69
C ILE A 254 -15.23 -47.66 -19.92
N THR A 255 -15.67 -47.30 -18.71
CA THR A 255 -16.44 -48.20 -17.84
C THR A 255 -17.83 -48.51 -18.41
N GLU A 256 -18.50 -47.53 -19.02
CA GLU A 256 -19.88 -47.69 -19.48
C GLU A 256 -19.98 -48.23 -20.90
N ASP A 257 -19.08 -47.84 -21.81
CA ASP A 257 -19.18 -48.12 -23.25
C ASP A 257 -18.18 -49.17 -23.76
N ILE A 258 -17.00 -49.29 -23.14
CA ILE A 258 -15.97 -50.24 -23.58
C ILE A 258 -16.02 -51.54 -22.79
N LEU A 259 -16.10 -51.45 -21.45
CA LEU A 259 -16.04 -52.62 -20.58
C LEU A 259 -17.34 -53.44 -20.59
N ASN A 260 -18.47 -52.78 -20.80
CA ASN A 260 -19.77 -53.41 -20.85
C ASN A 260 -20.05 -53.97 -22.25
N GLN A 261 -20.41 -55.24 -22.34
CA GLN A 261 -20.92 -55.81 -23.58
C GLN A 261 -22.33 -55.28 -23.86
N LYS A 262 -22.53 -54.73 -25.05
CA LYS A 262 -23.79 -54.12 -25.48
C LYS A 262 -24.33 -54.79 -26.73
N CYS A 263 -25.65 -54.81 -26.83
CA CYS A 263 -26.35 -55.16 -28.06
C CYS A 263 -25.94 -54.20 -29.19
N PRO A 264 -25.53 -54.68 -30.39
CA PRO A 264 -25.11 -53.82 -31.50
C PRO A 264 -26.24 -52.99 -32.10
N ARG A 265 -27.50 -53.35 -31.86
CA ARG A 265 -28.67 -52.64 -32.38
C ARG A 265 -29.25 -51.58 -31.43
N CYS A 266 -29.33 -51.89 -30.13
CA CYS A 266 -30.03 -51.03 -29.17
C CYS A 266 -29.18 -50.61 -27.96
N SER A 267 -27.89 -50.94 -27.95
CA SER A 267 -26.91 -50.56 -26.91
C SER A 267 -27.21 -50.99 -25.48
N LYS A 268 -28.21 -51.86 -25.26
CA LYS A 268 -28.52 -52.39 -23.93
C LYS A 268 -27.42 -53.35 -23.48
N VAL A 269 -27.01 -53.23 -22.21
CA VAL A 269 -26.02 -54.13 -21.59
C VAL A 269 -26.58 -55.56 -21.57
N PHE A 270 -25.72 -56.50 -21.94
CA PHE A 270 -26.03 -57.91 -22.07
C PHE A 270 -25.61 -58.67 -20.80
N ILE A 271 -26.50 -59.49 -20.21
CA ILE A 271 -26.26 -60.16 -18.91
C ILE A 271 -26.39 -61.70 -18.99
N ASP A 272 -26.71 -62.29 -20.13
CA ASP A 272 -27.16 -63.69 -20.15
C ASP A 272 -26.39 -64.56 -21.13
N PHE A 273 -25.66 -65.56 -20.64
CA PHE A 273 -25.11 -66.61 -21.49
C PHE A 273 -25.85 -67.93 -21.25
N ASP A 274 -26.60 -68.37 -22.26
CA ASP A 274 -27.41 -69.60 -22.22
C ASP A 274 -26.70 -70.81 -22.86
N GLY A 275 -25.37 -70.76 -23.03
CA GLY A 275 -24.58 -71.86 -23.61
C GLY A 275 -24.21 -71.69 -25.10
N CYS A 276 -24.91 -70.84 -25.86
CA CYS A 276 -24.66 -70.60 -27.28
C CYS A 276 -24.02 -69.21 -27.53
N THR A 277 -23.04 -69.13 -28.42
CA THR A 277 -22.40 -67.85 -28.80
C THR A 277 -23.16 -67.10 -29.91
N ALA A 278 -24.29 -67.62 -30.41
CA ALA A 278 -25.27 -66.85 -31.19
C ALA A 278 -26.23 -66.15 -30.22
N LEU A 279 -25.88 -64.94 -29.80
CA LEU A 279 -26.56 -64.23 -28.72
C LEU A 279 -27.82 -63.52 -29.25
N THR A 280 -28.85 -63.40 -28.41
CA THR A 280 -30.10 -62.70 -28.76
C THR A 280 -30.39 -61.61 -27.73
N CYS A 281 -30.63 -60.38 -28.18
CA CYS A 281 -30.93 -59.27 -27.27
C CYS A 281 -32.33 -59.40 -26.68
N LYS A 282 -32.45 -59.45 -25.35
CA LYS A 282 -33.76 -59.49 -24.66
C LYS A 282 -34.66 -58.25 -24.90
N ASN A 283 -34.09 -57.14 -25.37
CA ASN A 283 -34.82 -55.89 -25.57
C ASN A 283 -35.36 -55.73 -27.00
N CYS A 284 -34.47 -55.70 -27.99
CA CYS A 284 -34.83 -55.50 -29.40
C CYS A 284 -34.89 -56.80 -30.20
N ARG A 285 -34.60 -57.95 -29.58
CA ARG A 285 -34.64 -59.29 -30.16
C ARG A 285 -33.73 -59.52 -31.37
N CYS A 286 -32.73 -58.66 -31.60
CA CYS A 286 -31.76 -58.96 -32.65
C CYS A 286 -30.83 -60.10 -32.22
N GLY A 287 -30.54 -61.01 -33.15
CA GLY A 287 -29.45 -61.97 -33.04
C GLY A 287 -28.14 -61.29 -33.39
N PHE A 288 -27.10 -61.52 -32.60
CA PHE A 288 -25.76 -61.00 -32.86
C PHE A 288 -24.69 -62.03 -32.50
N CYS A 289 -23.57 -61.97 -33.22
CA CYS A 289 -22.46 -62.88 -32.99
C CYS A 289 -21.76 -62.56 -31.67
N GLY A 290 -21.63 -63.54 -30.77
CA GLY A 290 -20.89 -63.39 -29.51
C GLY A 290 -19.41 -63.08 -29.74
N TRP A 291 -18.77 -63.68 -30.75
CA TRP A 291 -17.34 -63.45 -31.01
C TRP A 291 -17.06 -62.03 -31.53
N CYS A 292 -17.65 -61.64 -32.66
CA CYS A 292 -17.34 -60.36 -33.32
C CYS A 292 -18.31 -59.21 -32.93
N GLY A 293 -19.47 -59.50 -32.35
CA GLY A 293 -20.48 -58.51 -32.00
C GLY A 293 -21.30 -57.98 -33.19
N ALA A 294 -21.24 -58.60 -34.36
CA ALA A 294 -22.01 -58.16 -35.54
C ALA A 294 -23.51 -58.39 -35.33
N ASP A 295 -24.35 -57.40 -35.67
CA ASP A 295 -25.80 -57.56 -35.79
C ASP A 295 -26.11 -58.51 -36.97
N CYS A 296 -26.78 -59.62 -36.70
CA CYS A 296 -27.14 -60.66 -37.67
C CYS A 296 -28.65 -60.68 -37.94
N GLY A 297 -29.39 -59.64 -37.57
CA GLY A 297 -30.83 -59.60 -37.77
C GLY A 297 -31.56 -60.44 -36.74
N ALA A 298 -32.23 -61.50 -37.16
CA ALA A 298 -33.00 -62.37 -36.28
C ALA A 298 -32.20 -63.59 -35.77
N ASP A 299 -31.13 -63.95 -36.47
CA ASP A 299 -30.38 -65.17 -36.20
C ASP A 299 -28.88 -65.00 -36.50
N ALA A 300 -28.02 -65.26 -35.51
CA ALA A 300 -26.58 -65.17 -35.63
C ALA A 300 -25.87 -66.51 -35.87
N HIS A 301 -26.57 -67.65 -35.89
CA HIS A 301 -25.95 -68.97 -35.96
C HIS A 301 -25.04 -69.15 -37.19
N ALA A 302 -25.51 -68.76 -38.37
CA ALA A 302 -24.74 -68.84 -39.62
C ALA A 302 -23.47 -67.98 -39.58
N HIS A 303 -23.56 -66.78 -38.99
CA HIS A 303 -22.40 -65.90 -38.83
C HIS A 303 -21.39 -66.49 -37.86
N VAL A 304 -21.83 -66.99 -36.70
CA VAL A 304 -20.94 -67.56 -35.68
C VAL A 304 -20.09 -68.70 -36.24
N ASN A 305 -20.68 -69.59 -37.05
CA ASN A 305 -19.96 -70.72 -37.67
C ASN A 305 -18.91 -70.30 -38.71
N SER A 306 -19.05 -69.13 -39.32
CA SER A 306 -18.14 -68.58 -40.32
C SER A 306 -17.31 -67.40 -39.80
N CYS A 307 -17.42 -67.09 -38.50
CA CYS A 307 -16.77 -65.96 -37.89
C CYS A 307 -15.25 -66.17 -37.86
N SER A 308 -14.48 -65.13 -38.21
CA SER A 308 -13.02 -65.17 -38.20
C SER A 308 -12.39 -64.78 -36.86
N GLN A 309 -13.20 -64.37 -35.88
CA GLN A 309 -12.74 -63.91 -34.56
C GLN A 309 -12.40 -65.01 -33.54
N PRO A 310 -13.06 -66.20 -33.54
CA PRO A 310 -12.67 -67.28 -32.64
C PRO A 310 -11.20 -67.67 -32.81
N PRO A 311 -10.54 -68.21 -31.76
CA PRO A 311 -9.16 -68.67 -31.87
C PRO A 311 -8.96 -69.71 -32.97
N PRO A 312 -7.83 -69.67 -33.70
CA PRO A 312 -7.52 -70.68 -34.70
C PRO A 312 -7.53 -72.08 -34.11
N GLY A 313 -8.22 -73.02 -34.76
CA GLY A 313 -8.31 -74.42 -34.31
C GLY A 313 -9.40 -74.70 -33.28
N LEU A 314 -10.27 -73.74 -32.94
CA LEU A 314 -11.45 -74.01 -32.12
C LEU A 314 -12.43 -74.93 -32.90
N PRO A 315 -12.74 -76.15 -32.41
CA PRO A 315 -13.54 -77.12 -33.17
C PRO A 315 -15.00 -76.71 -33.37
N GLU A 316 -15.61 -76.09 -32.34
CA GLU A 316 -17.02 -75.72 -32.33
C GLU A 316 -17.19 -74.29 -31.79
N PRO A 317 -17.23 -73.26 -32.66
CA PRO A 317 -17.37 -71.87 -32.24
C PRO A 317 -18.72 -71.54 -31.61
N LEU A 318 -19.76 -72.30 -31.95
CA LEU A 318 -21.13 -72.09 -31.49
C LEU A 318 -21.30 -72.46 -30.00
N PHE A 319 -20.59 -73.52 -29.56
CA PHE A 319 -20.59 -74.06 -28.20
C PHE A 319 -19.13 -74.26 -27.72
N PRO A 320 -18.39 -73.18 -27.43
CA PRO A 320 -16.97 -73.27 -27.12
C PRO A 320 -16.71 -74.10 -25.86
N ARG A 321 -15.78 -75.05 -25.97
CA ARG A 321 -15.28 -75.85 -24.84
C ARG A 321 -13.74 -75.86 -24.84
N PRO A 322 -13.08 -75.59 -23.71
CA PRO A 322 -13.66 -75.08 -22.45
C PRO A 322 -14.25 -73.65 -22.63
N PHE A 323 -15.26 -73.29 -21.84
CA PHE A 323 -15.98 -72.01 -22.01
C PHE A 323 -15.07 -70.80 -21.73
N GLU A 324 -14.05 -71.01 -20.92
CA GLU A 324 -12.98 -70.07 -20.61
C GLU A 324 -12.32 -69.50 -21.86
N VAL A 325 -12.33 -70.21 -23.00
CA VAL A 325 -11.83 -69.69 -24.30
C VAL A 325 -12.65 -68.49 -24.77
N PHE A 326 -13.97 -68.51 -24.58
CA PHE A 326 -14.85 -67.41 -24.92
C PHE A 326 -14.65 -66.22 -23.98
N LEU A 327 -14.55 -66.48 -22.67
CA LEU A 327 -14.26 -65.45 -21.67
C LEU A 327 -12.92 -64.77 -21.94
N GLU A 328 -11.88 -65.55 -22.25
CA GLU A 328 -10.54 -65.04 -22.58
C GLU A 328 -10.55 -64.20 -23.87
N HIS A 329 -11.26 -64.65 -24.91
CA HIS A 329 -11.41 -63.87 -26.13
C HIS A 329 -12.03 -62.48 -25.85
N HIS A 330 -13.07 -62.41 -25.02
CA HIS A 330 -13.69 -61.14 -24.64
C HIS A 330 -12.82 -60.29 -23.71
N ARG A 331 -12.06 -60.92 -22.81
CA ARG A 331 -11.04 -60.25 -22.00
C ARG A 331 -10.02 -59.53 -22.88
N LEU A 332 -9.44 -60.24 -23.85
CA LEU A 332 -8.48 -59.69 -24.80
C LEU A 332 -9.09 -58.60 -25.70
N ARG A 333 -10.33 -58.80 -26.17
CA ARG A 333 -11.03 -57.81 -26.99
C ARG A 333 -11.28 -56.50 -26.23
N ARG A 334 -11.77 -56.58 -24.99
CA ARG A 334 -11.96 -55.40 -24.12
C ARG A 334 -10.62 -54.71 -23.86
N GLY A 335 -9.57 -55.48 -23.57
CA GLY A 335 -8.22 -54.94 -23.37
C GLY A 335 -7.70 -54.14 -24.57
N ARG A 336 -7.81 -54.71 -25.79
CA ARG A 336 -7.42 -54.00 -27.03
C ARG A 336 -8.24 -52.73 -27.28
N ALA A 337 -9.54 -52.76 -26.98
CA ALA A 337 -10.41 -51.59 -27.16
C ALA A 337 -10.05 -50.46 -26.19
N VAL A 338 -9.75 -50.78 -24.92
CA VAL A 338 -9.25 -49.81 -23.94
C VAL A 338 -7.91 -49.22 -24.40
N GLU A 339 -6.96 -50.05 -24.83
CA GLU A 339 -5.65 -49.58 -25.32
C GLU A 339 -5.77 -48.68 -26.54
N ALA A 340 -6.62 -49.04 -27.50
CA ALA A 340 -6.89 -48.20 -28.68
C ALA A 340 -7.49 -46.85 -28.30
N TYR A 341 -8.44 -46.82 -27.35
CA TYR A 341 -9.04 -45.59 -26.86
C TYR A 341 -8.01 -44.69 -26.16
N LEU A 342 -7.23 -45.27 -25.24
CA LEU A 342 -6.15 -44.55 -24.54
C LEU A 342 -5.09 -44.02 -25.51
N GLY A 343 -4.78 -44.77 -26.58
CA GLY A 343 -3.85 -44.36 -27.63
C GLY A 343 -4.27 -43.08 -28.37
N GLY A 344 -5.57 -42.76 -28.40
CA GLY A 344 -6.10 -41.53 -28.96
C GLY A 344 -6.03 -40.30 -28.04
N LEU A 345 -5.70 -40.48 -26.75
CA LEU A 345 -5.60 -39.38 -25.78
C LEU A 345 -4.18 -38.78 -25.76
N GLU A 346 -4.05 -37.51 -25.42
CA GLU A 346 -2.75 -36.87 -25.18
C GLU A 346 -2.01 -37.52 -24.01
N ALA A 347 -0.67 -37.51 -24.04
CA ALA A 347 0.17 -38.21 -23.07
C ALA A 347 -0.15 -37.94 -21.58
N PRO A 348 -0.30 -36.67 -21.12
CA PRO A 348 -0.61 -36.39 -19.71
C PRO A 348 -2.00 -36.88 -19.31
N LEU A 349 -3.02 -36.61 -20.13
CA LEU A 349 -4.40 -37.06 -19.88
C LEU A 349 -4.50 -38.59 -19.90
N ARG A 350 -3.80 -39.25 -20.82
CA ARG A 350 -3.73 -40.72 -20.91
C ARG A 350 -3.20 -41.35 -19.63
N ALA A 351 -2.15 -40.78 -19.03
CA ALA A 351 -1.59 -41.28 -17.77
C ALA A 351 -2.60 -41.15 -16.62
N GLN A 352 -3.28 -40.00 -16.53
CA GLN A 352 -4.31 -39.77 -15.50
C GLN A 352 -5.53 -40.68 -15.68
N VAL A 353 -5.98 -40.88 -16.92
CA VAL A 353 -7.10 -41.80 -17.20
C VAL A 353 -6.71 -43.25 -16.91
N ARG A 354 -5.49 -43.68 -17.28
CA ARG A 354 -4.96 -45.03 -16.93
C ARG A 354 -4.95 -45.25 -15.41
N GLU A 355 -4.50 -44.26 -14.66
CA GLU A 355 -4.54 -44.29 -13.19
C GLU A 355 -5.97 -44.47 -12.67
N ALA A 356 -6.90 -43.66 -13.18
CA ALA A 356 -8.30 -43.62 -12.75
C ALA A 356 -9.05 -44.93 -13.04
N ILE A 357 -8.72 -45.63 -14.12
CA ILE A 357 -9.37 -46.90 -14.51
C ILE A 357 -8.62 -48.15 -14.00
N ARG A 358 -7.48 -48.01 -13.30
CA ARG A 358 -6.60 -49.15 -12.98
C ARG A 358 -7.34 -50.34 -12.36
N ARG A 359 -8.26 -50.07 -11.43
CA ARG A 359 -9.06 -51.11 -10.78
C ARG A 359 -10.12 -51.71 -11.72
N ASP A 360 -10.67 -50.89 -12.60
CA ASP A 360 -11.72 -51.27 -13.55
C ASP A 360 -11.19 -52.22 -14.65
N VAL A 361 -9.88 -52.20 -14.93
CA VAL A 361 -9.24 -52.99 -16.00
C VAL A 361 -8.28 -54.08 -15.51
N GLN A 362 -8.26 -54.36 -14.20
CA GLN A 362 -7.30 -55.28 -13.58
C GLN A 362 -7.38 -56.70 -14.17
N ASP A 363 -8.57 -57.18 -14.51
CA ASP A 363 -8.80 -58.48 -15.15
C ASP A 363 -8.34 -58.51 -16.62
N LEU A 364 -8.21 -57.36 -17.27
CA LEU A 364 -7.90 -57.26 -18.69
C LEU A 364 -6.40 -57.36 -19.00
N GLY A 365 -5.52 -57.24 -18.00
CA GLY A 365 -4.07 -57.18 -18.22
C GLY A 365 -3.62 -55.90 -18.92
N VAL A 366 -4.44 -54.85 -18.87
CA VAL A 366 -4.15 -53.50 -19.36
C VAL A 366 -3.47 -52.75 -18.22
N GLY A 367 -2.14 -52.63 -18.23
CA GLY A 367 -1.47 -52.00 -17.06
C GLY A 367 0.04 -52.12 -16.90
N ASN A 368 0.81 -52.50 -17.91
CA ASN A 368 2.27 -52.32 -17.91
C ASN A 368 2.67 -51.26 -18.93
#